data_AF-A0A8S8YF56-F1
#
_entry.id   AF-A0A8S8YF56-F1
#
_cell.length_a   1.000
_cell.length_b   1.000
_cell.length_c   1.000
_cell.angle_alpha   90.00
_cell.angle_beta   90.00
_cell.angle_gamma   90.00
#
_symmetry.space_group_name_H-M   'P 1'
#
loop_
_entity.id
_entity.type
_entity.pdbx_description
1 polymer ?
#
loop_
_entity_poly.entity_id
_entity_poly.type
_entity_poly.pdbx_seq_one_letter_code
_entity_poly.pdbx_strand_id
1 'polypeptide(L)'
;MADISTVAALAALTREESRGGHTRDDFPVPDEDHWGQHLNIVWMEDGDIKIRQERVEPIRQDLKALDEVKAMIKERAEQQGGGK
;
A
#
# COMPACT_ATOMS: atom_id res chain seq x y z
N MET A 1 4.91 -24.90 0.45
CA MET A 1 4.37 -23.82 1.32
C MET A 1 5.41 -22.72 1.30
N ALA A 2 5.02 -21.48 1.02
CA ALA A 2 5.98 -20.38 0.98
C ALA A 2 6.49 -20.08 2.40
N ASP A 3 7.80 -19.90 2.56
CA ASP A 3 8.37 -19.44 3.82
C ASP A 3 7.94 -17.98 4.07
N ILE A 4 7.24 -17.76 5.18
CA ILE A 4 6.61 -16.48 5.49
C ILE A 4 7.66 -15.38 5.70
N SER A 5 8.81 -15.73 6.28
CA SER A 5 9.89 -14.75 6.49
C SER A 5 10.43 -14.25 5.15
N THR A 6 10.68 -15.17 4.20
CA THR A 6 11.12 -14.83 2.85
C THR A 6 10.06 -14.03 2.07
N VAL A 7 8.78 -14.41 2.19
CA VAL A 7 7.66 -13.69 1.56
C VAL A 7 7.59 -12.25 2.06
N ALA A 8 7.66 -12.04 3.38
CA ALA A 8 7.60 -10.70 3.97
C ALA A 8 8.80 -9.84 3.55
N ALA A 9 10.01 -10.42 3.59
CA ALA A 9 11.22 -9.73 3.18
C ALA A 9 11.21 -9.34 1.70
N LEU A 10 10.77 -10.24 0.82
CA LEU A 10 10.65 -9.96 -0.62
C LEU A 10 9.61 -8.87 -0.90
N ALA A 11 8.44 -8.94 -0.27
CA ALA A 11 7.41 -7.93 -0.43
C ALA A 11 7.88 -6.54 0.05
N ALA A 12 8.63 -6.48 1.15
CA ALA A 12 9.19 -5.24 1.68
C ALA A 12 10.30 -4.68 0.77
N LEU A 13 11.20 -5.54 0.28
CA LEU A 13 12.27 -5.15 -0.63
C LEU A 13 11.73 -4.57 -1.94
N THR A 14 10.72 -5.23 -2.53
CA THR A 14 10.12 -4.81 -3.80
C THR A 14 9.28 -3.54 -3.68
N ARG A 15 8.68 -3.24 -2.52
CA ARG A 15 7.84 -2.04 -2.33
C ARG A 15 8.65 -0.80 -2.00
N GLU A 16 8.78 0.09 -2.97
CA GLU A 16 9.53 1.35 -2.90
C GLU A 16 8.64 2.54 -2.48
N GLU A 17 7.99 2.43 -1.31
CA GLU A 17 7.29 3.54 -0.65
C GLU A 17 7.28 3.33 0.88
N SER A 18 6.75 4.30 1.61
CA SER A 18 6.39 4.16 3.03
C SER A 18 4.88 4.32 3.23
N ARG A 19 4.24 3.35 3.88
CA ARG A 19 2.81 3.37 4.18
C ARG A 19 2.48 2.49 5.39
N GLY A 20 1.84 3.09 6.40
CA GLY A 20 1.42 2.36 7.61
C GLY A 20 2.61 1.71 8.33
N GLY A 21 2.56 0.40 8.54
CA GLY A 21 3.62 -0.36 9.20
C GLY A 21 4.86 -0.64 8.34
N HIS A 22 4.85 -0.31 7.04
CA HIS A 22 5.99 -0.42 6.14
C HIS A 22 6.63 0.96 5.99
N THR A 23 7.78 1.19 6.62
CA THR A 23 8.50 2.48 6.60
C THR A 23 9.92 2.27 6.09
N ARG A 24 10.34 3.13 5.16
CA ARG A 24 11.62 3.07 4.45
C ARG A 24 12.23 4.47 4.40
N ASP A 25 13.46 4.62 4.88
CA ASP A 25 14.16 5.91 4.85
C ASP A 25 14.55 6.33 3.42
N ASP A 26 14.77 5.37 2.53
CA ASP A 26 15.10 5.59 1.12
C ASP A 26 13.88 5.89 0.24
N PHE A 27 12.67 5.56 0.73
CA PHE A 27 11.39 5.91 0.12
C PHE A 27 10.39 6.38 1.19
N PRO A 28 10.57 7.60 1.75
CA PRO A 28 9.93 8.01 3.00
C PRO A 28 8.46 8.40 2.87
N VAL A 29 7.96 8.57 1.64
CA VAL A 29 6.59 9.01 1.38
C VAL A 29 5.79 7.92 0.68
N PRO A 30 4.45 7.93 0.82
CA PRO A 30 3.58 7.08 0.02
C PRO A 30 3.66 7.47 -1.46
N ASP A 31 3.67 6.48 -2.35
CA ASP A 31 3.54 6.65 -3.79
C ASP A 31 2.09 6.32 -4.18
N GLU A 32 1.33 7.35 -4.56
CA GLU A 32 -0.08 7.22 -4.94
C GLU A 32 -0.27 6.78 -6.40
N ASP A 33 0.75 6.96 -7.25
CA ASP A 33 0.66 6.67 -8.68
C ASP A 33 0.83 5.18 -8.96
N HIS A 34 1.80 4.55 -8.30
CA HIS A 34 2.03 3.10 -8.43
C HIS A 34 1.57 2.35 -7.18
N TRP A 35 2.23 2.54 -6.04
CA TRP A 35 2.06 1.67 -4.87
C TRP A 35 0.70 1.81 -4.17
N GLY A 36 0.06 2.98 -4.23
CA GLY A 36 -1.30 3.21 -3.72
C GLY A 36 -2.38 2.47 -4.53
N GLN A 37 -2.03 1.98 -5.71
CA GLN A 37 -2.95 1.30 -6.63
C GLN A 37 -2.63 -0.19 -6.82
N HIS A 38 -1.51 -0.68 -6.28
CA HIS A 38 -1.03 -2.05 -6.50
C HIS A 38 -0.70 -2.80 -5.21
N LEU A 39 -1.04 -4.09 -5.21
CA LEU A 39 -0.73 -5.07 -4.18
C LEU A 39 0.44 -5.94 -4.63
N ASN A 40 1.33 -6.28 -3.70
CA ASN A 40 2.30 -7.36 -3.92
C ASN A 40 1.62 -8.70 -3.68
N ILE A 41 1.53 -9.52 -4.72
CA ILE A 41 1.07 -10.90 -4.63
C ILE A 41 2.31 -11.78 -4.64
N VAL A 42 2.52 -12.52 -3.54
CA VAL A 42 3.68 -13.41 -3.38
C VAL A 42 3.18 -14.83 -3.21
N TRP A 43 3.72 -15.77 -3.98
CA TRP A 43 3.34 -17.17 -3.94
C TRP A 43 4.54 -18.08 -4.21
N MET A 44 4.34 -19.38 -3.98
CA MET A 44 5.32 -20.40 -4.33
C MET A 44 4.82 -21.21 -5.51
N GLU A 45 5.68 -21.43 -6.50
CA GLU A 45 5.41 -22.23 -7.70
C GLU A 45 6.68 -22.99 -8.06
N ASP A 46 6.58 -24.31 -8.24
CA ASP A 46 7.70 -25.21 -8.58
C ASP A 46 8.92 -25.12 -7.66
N GLY A 47 8.71 -24.76 -6.39
CA GLY A 47 9.77 -24.61 -5.38
C GLY A 47 10.37 -23.20 -5.30
N ASP A 48 10.04 -22.31 -6.24
CA ASP A 48 10.50 -20.93 -6.24
C ASP A 48 9.44 -19.99 -5.68
N ILE A 49 9.89 -18.93 -4.99
CA ILE A 49 9.02 -17.83 -4.56
C ILE A 49 8.95 -16.82 -5.70
N LYS A 50 7.72 -16.49 -6.11
CA LYS A 50 7.43 -15.52 -7.15
C LYS A 50 6.66 -14.34 -6.57
N ILE A 51 6.83 -13.18 -7.19
CA ILE A 51 6.14 -11.95 -6.84
C ILE A 51 5.64 -11.26 -8.10
N ARG A 52 4.44 -10.66 -8.03
CA ARG A 52 3.92 -9.74 -9.04
C ARG A 52 3.09 -8.65 -8.39
N GLN A 53 2.90 -7.55 -9.11
CA GLN A 53 2.02 -6.46 -8.71
C GLN A 53 0.67 -6.62 -9.39
N GLU A 54 -0.40 -6.60 -8.61
CA GLU A 54 -1.77 -6.59 -9.12
C GLU A 54 -2.48 -5.32 -8.69
N ARG A 55 -3.30 -4.77 -9.58
CA ARG A 55 -4.07 -3.56 -9.29
C ARG A 55 -5.15 -3.88 -8.26
N VAL A 56 -5.32 -2.99 -7.28
CA VAL A 56 -6.42 -3.08 -6.31
C VAL A 56 -7.74 -2.98 -7.07
N GLU A 57 -8.70 -3.83 -6.71
CA GLU A 57 -10.05 -3.73 -7.27
C GLU A 57 -10.68 -2.38 -6.91
N PRO A 58 -11.35 -1.71 -7.87
CA PRO A 58 -12.02 -0.47 -7.59
C PRO A 58 -13.08 -0.68 -6.51
N ILE A 59 -13.16 0.27 -5.59
CA ILE A 59 -14.21 0.30 -4.57
C ILE A 59 -15.56 0.22 -5.28
N ARG A 60 -16.48 -0.57 -4.69
CA ARG A 60 -17.84 -0.69 -5.22
C ARG A 60 -18.47 0.69 -5.40
N GLN A 61 -19.20 0.87 -6.50
CA GLN A 61 -19.71 2.18 -6.90
C GLN A 61 -20.66 2.81 -5.87
N ASP A 62 -21.38 2.00 -5.10
CA ASP A 62 -22.28 2.42 -4.04
C ASP A 62 -21.55 2.98 -2.80
N LEU A 63 -20.24 2.77 -2.70
CA LEU A 63 -19.40 3.28 -1.63
C LEU A 63 -18.62 4.55 -2.03
N LYS A 64 -18.90 5.16 -3.19
CA LYS A 64 -18.27 6.42 -3.62
C LYS A 64 -18.46 7.58 -2.63
N ALA A 65 -19.52 7.55 -1.82
CA ALA A 65 -19.73 8.53 -0.75
C ALA A 65 -18.58 8.55 0.28
N LEU A 66 -17.75 7.50 0.35
CA LEU A 66 -16.55 7.50 1.20
C LEU A 66 -15.50 8.52 0.75
N ASP A 67 -15.49 8.93 -0.52
CA ASP A 67 -14.54 9.93 -1.01
C ASP A 67 -14.85 11.32 -0.40
N GLU A 68 -16.13 11.64 -0.20
CA GLU A 68 -16.55 12.86 0.50
C GLU A 68 -16.12 12.83 1.97
N VAL A 69 -16.27 11.69 2.64
CA VAL A 69 -15.82 11.51 4.02
C VAL A 69 -14.30 11.66 4.13
N LYS A 70 -13.53 11.11 3.18
CA LYS A 70 -12.07 11.28 3.13
C LYS A 70 -11.68 12.75 2.96
N ALA A 71 -12.37 13.49 2.09
CA ALA A 71 -12.13 14.93 1.91
C ALA A 71 -12.39 15.71 3.21
N MET A 72 -13.50 15.42 3.91
CA MET A 72 -13.81 16.03 5.21
C MET A 72 -12.76 15.71 6.29
N ILE A 73 -12.25 14.48 6.33
CA ILE A 73 -11.20 14.09 7.27
C ILE A 73 -9.91 14.87 6.99
N LYS A 74 -9.52 15.00 5.71
CA LYS A 74 -8.34 15.75 5.29
C LYS A 74 -8.44 17.22 5.70
N GLU A 75 -9.56 17.87 5.39
CA GLU A 75 -9.81 19.27 5.76
C GLU A 75 -9.69 19.49 7.27
N ARG A 76 -10.28 18.58 8.08
CA ARG A 76 -10.18 18.65 9.54
C ARG A 76 -8.76 18.46 10.05
N ALA A 77 -7.98 17.57 9.44
CA ALA A 77 -6.59 17.35 9.82
C ALA A 77 -5.71 18.59 9.54
N GLU A 78 -5.97 19.28 8.42
CA GLU A 78 -5.30 20.54 8.07
C GLU A 78 -5.66 21.67 9.04
N GLN A 79 -6.94 21.80 9.43
CA GLN A 79 -7.41 22.79 10.41
C GLN A 79 -6.83 22.59 11.82
N GLN A 80 -6.54 21.34 12.20
CA GLN A 80 -5.98 21.00 13.51
C GLN A 80 -4.46 21.17 13.60
N GLY A 81 -3.81 21.70 12.54
CA GLY A 81 -2.39 22.04 12.58
C GLY A 81 -1.46 20.82 12.61
N GLY A 82 -1.81 19.75 11.89
CA GLY A 82 -0.96 18.56 11.70
C GLY A 82 0.31 18.79 10.87
N GLY A 83 0.80 20.03 10.78
CA GLY A 83 2.05 20.39 10.12
C GLY A 83 3.18 20.49 11.15
N LYS A 84 3.89 19.39 11.34
CA LYS A 84 5.31 19.41 11.73
C LYS A 84 6.10 18.65 10.70
#